data_AF-A0A5N5LDH4-F1
#
_entry.id   AF-A0A5N5LDH4-F1
#
_cell.length_a   1.000
_cell.length_b   1.000
_cell.length_c   1.000
_cell.angle_alpha   90.00
_cell.angle_beta   90.00
_cell.angle_gamma   90.00
#
_symmetry.space_group_name_H-M   'P 1'
#
loop_
_entity.id
_entity.type
_entity.pdbx_description
1 polymer ?
#
loop_
_entity_poly.entity_id
_entity_poly.type
_entity_poly.pdbx_seq_one_letter_code
_entity_poly.pdbx_strand_id
1 'polypeptide(L)'
;MKTAHIISFVVALLGAVSAAPVSNADIINNQAGWGKRDEASTADIINNQAGWGKRDEASTADIINNQAGWGKRDEASTADIINNQAGWGKRDEASTADIINNQAGWGKRDEASTADIINNQAGWGKRDEASTADIINNQAGWGKRDVTSTADIINNQAGWGKRDVTSTADIINNQAGWGKRGTESTADIINNQAGWGKRGVESTADIINNQAGWGK
;
A
#
# COMPACT_ATOMS: atom_id res chain seq x y z
N MET A 1 26.96 -55.00 20.66
CA MET A 1 27.38 -54.38 19.39
C MET A 1 26.15 -53.97 18.61
N LYS A 2 26.13 -52.69 18.18
CA LYS A 2 25.35 -52.09 17.09
C LYS A 2 23.85 -51.85 17.35
N THR A 3 23.43 -50.63 17.71
CA THR A 3 23.27 -49.36 16.93
C THR A 3 22.05 -49.32 16.01
N ALA A 4 21.36 -48.18 16.11
CA ALA A 4 20.03 -47.83 15.65
C ALA A 4 19.91 -47.35 14.18
N HIS A 5 18.69 -46.92 13.80
CA HIS A 5 18.29 -46.13 12.61
C HIS A 5 18.12 -46.97 11.31
N ILE A 6 17.19 -46.77 10.36
CA ILE A 6 16.38 -45.64 9.88
C ILE A 6 15.07 -46.20 9.26
N ILE A 7 13.93 -45.56 9.52
CA ILE A 7 12.66 -45.77 8.81
C ILE A 7 12.82 -45.23 7.39
N SER A 8 12.82 -46.09 6.37
CA SER A 8 12.95 -45.66 4.97
C SER A 8 11.59 -45.33 4.36
N PHE A 9 11.36 -44.03 4.26
CA PHE A 9 10.47 -43.30 3.36
C PHE A 9 10.35 -43.94 1.97
N VAL A 10 9.12 -44.23 1.51
CA VAL A 10 8.61 -43.89 0.16
C VAL A 10 7.08 -43.74 0.25
N VAL A 11 6.60 -42.57 0.69
CA VAL A 11 5.26 -42.11 0.31
C VAL A 11 5.48 -41.17 -0.86
N ALA A 12 5.03 -41.60 -2.05
CA ALA A 12 4.94 -40.73 -3.21
C ALA A 12 3.86 -39.67 -2.91
N LEU A 13 4.28 -38.52 -2.39
CA LEU A 13 3.39 -37.38 -2.20
C LEU A 13 3.32 -36.64 -3.55
N LEU A 14 2.25 -36.90 -4.30
CA LEU A 14 1.77 -35.95 -5.29
C LEU A 14 1.63 -34.60 -4.60
N GLY A 15 2.41 -33.61 -5.03
CA GLY A 15 2.34 -32.25 -4.52
C GLY A 15 1.03 -31.59 -4.91
N ALA A 16 -0.04 -31.88 -4.16
CA ALA A 16 -1.19 -31.00 -4.12
C ALA A 16 -0.72 -29.69 -3.47
N VAL A 17 -0.65 -28.62 -4.25
CA VAL A 17 -0.78 -27.27 -3.70
C VAL A 17 -2.17 -27.26 -3.07
N SER A 18 -2.25 -27.53 -1.77
CA SER A 18 -3.46 -27.29 -1.01
C SER A 18 -3.66 -25.78 -1.02
N ALA A 19 -4.44 -25.27 -1.97
CA ALA A 19 -5.05 -23.96 -1.82
C ALA A 19 -5.73 -23.95 -0.43
N ALA A 20 -5.58 -22.85 0.31
CA ALA A 20 -6.33 -22.68 1.54
C ALA A 20 -7.82 -22.90 1.23
N PRO A 21 -8.58 -23.61 2.09
CA PRO A 21 -10.00 -23.79 1.86
C PRO A 21 -10.67 -22.43 1.72
N VAL A 22 -11.37 -22.20 0.61
CA VAL A 22 -12.12 -20.97 0.40
C VAL A 22 -13.38 -21.03 1.25
N SER A 23 -13.56 -20.05 2.14
CA SER A 23 -14.78 -19.88 2.92
C SER A 23 -15.86 -19.21 2.07
N ASN A 24 -17.10 -19.66 2.21
CA ASN A 24 -18.26 -18.94 1.66
C ASN A 24 -18.97 -18.07 2.71
N ALA A 25 -18.45 -18.06 3.94
CA ALA A 25 -18.96 -17.29 5.07
C ALA A 25 -17.92 -16.27 5.51
N ASP A 26 -18.39 -15.21 6.16
CA ASP A 26 -17.51 -14.17 6.69
C ASP A 26 -16.44 -14.78 7.60
N ILE A 27 -15.21 -14.34 7.41
CA ILE A 27 -14.09 -14.68 8.28
C ILE A 27 -13.90 -13.52 9.25
N ILE A 28 -14.03 -13.81 10.55
CA ILE A 28 -13.74 -12.83 11.59
C ILE A 28 -12.63 -13.40 12.47
N ASN A 29 -11.46 -12.77 12.44
CA ASN A 29 -10.29 -13.27 13.16
C ASN A 29 -9.73 -12.24 14.13
N ASN A 30 -9.51 -12.65 15.39
CA ASN A 30 -8.76 -11.87 16.35
C ASN A 30 -7.57 -12.68 16.88
N GLN A 31 -6.37 -12.38 16.40
CA GLN A 31 -5.18 -13.17 16.70
C GLN A 31 -3.94 -12.34 16.97
N ALA A 32 -3.23 -12.68 18.04
CA ALA A 32 -1.86 -12.25 18.26
C ALA A 32 -0.89 -13.43 18.08
N GLY A 33 0.31 -13.15 17.56
CA GLY A 33 1.39 -14.13 17.57
C GLY A 33 2.22 -14.13 16.31
N TRP A 34 2.97 -15.22 16.13
CA TRP A 34 3.95 -15.38 15.07
C TRP A 34 3.54 -16.50 14.11
N GLY A 35 3.82 -16.34 12.81
CA GLY A 35 3.61 -17.41 11.83
C GLY A 35 3.08 -16.93 10.48
N LYS A 36 2.70 -17.90 9.64
CA LYS A 36 1.99 -17.68 8.37
C LYS A 36 0.48 -17.80 8.62
N ARG A 37 -0.30 -16.93 7.99
CA ARG A 37 -1.76 -16.98 7.94
C ARG A 37 -2.19 -16.78 6.49
N ASP A 38 -3.00 -17.69 5.98
CA ASP A 38 -3.54 -17.63 4.63
C ASP A 38 -5.05 -17.75 4.74
N GLU A 39 -5.79 -16.73 4.31
CA GLU A 39 -7.25 -16.67 4.37
C GLU A 39 -7.80 -16.39 2.97
N ALA A 40 -8.77 -17.20 2.54
CA ALA A 40 -9.45 -17.03 1.26
C ALA A 40 -10.95 -17.15 1.47
N SER A 41 -11.73 -16.18 0.99
CA SER A 41 -13.17 -16.12 1.18
C SER A 41 -13.89 -15.62 -0.08
N THR A 42 -15.15 -16.00 -0.27
CA THR A 42 -16.05 -15.29 -1.20
C THR A 42 -16.92 -14.24 -0.50
N ALA A 43 -16.84 -14.18 0.82
CA ALA A 43 -17.55 -13.26 1.71
C ALA A 43 -16.55 -12.40 2.50
N ASP A 44 -17.02 -11.56 3.41
CA ASP A 44 -16.16 -10.55 4.02
C ASP A 44 -15.04 -11.17 4.87
N ILE A 45 -13.88 -10.51 4.90
CA ILE A 45 -12.78 -10.84 5.82
C ILE A 45 -12.58 -9.66 6.77
N ILE A 46 -12.66 -9.91 8.07
CA ILE A 46 -12.45 -8.91 9.12
C ILE A 46 -11.40 -9.42 10.09
N ASN A 47 -10.18 -8.85 10.02
CA ASN A 47 -9.07 -9.28 10.86
C ASN A 47 -8.59 -8.19 11.81
N ASN A 48 -8.53 -8.52 13.10
CA ASN A 48 -7.78 -7.76 14.09
C ASN A 48 -6.59 -8.60 14.55
N GLN A 49 -5.38 -8.25 14.10
CA GLN A 49 -4.28 -9.16 14.28
C GLN A 49 -2.95 -8.47 14.60
N ALA A 50 -2.31 -8.90 15.69
CA ALA A 50 -1.01 -8.40 16.13
C ALA A 50 0.11 -9.44 15.98
N GLY A 51 1.35 -8.99 15.88
CA GLY A 51 2.53 -9.86 15.94
C GLY A 51 3.28 -9.99 14.62
N TRP A 52 3.97 -11.10 14.43
CA TRP A 52 5.03 -11.21 13.42
C TRP A 52 4.72 -12.27 12.35
N GLY A 53 5.08 -12.04 11.10
CA GLY A 53 5.09 -13.10 10.08
C GLY A 53 4.52 -12.71 8.72
N LYS A 54 3.87 -13.65 8.04
CA LYS A 54 3.31 -13.47 6.70
C LYS A 54 1.81 -13.66 6.74
N ARG A 55 1.08 -12.84 5.99
CA ARG A 55 -0.37 -12.86 5.93
C ARG A 55 -0.79 -12.65 4.50
N ASP A 56 -1.53 -13.60 3.97
CA ASP A 56 -2.00 -13.59 2.59
C ASP A 56 -3.54 -13.69 2.67
N GLU A 57 -4.26 -12.65 2.27
CA GLU A 57 -5.72 -12.53 2.41
C GLU A 57 -6.35 -12.25 1.04
N ALA A 58 -7.32 -13.06 0.64
CA ALA A 58 -8.01 -12.91 -0.65
C ALA A 58 -9.53 -13.02 -0.46
N SER A 59 -10.27 -12.03 -0.94
CA SER A 59 -11.74 -12.03 -0.90
C SER A 59 -12.36 -11.62 -2.23
N THR A 60 -13.58 -12.08 -2.51
CA THR A 60 -14.43 -11.44 -3.53
C THR A 60 -15.34 -10.35 -2.96
N ALA A 61 -15.41 -10.24 -1.63
CA ALA A 61 -16.13 -9.21 -0.90
C ALA A 61 -15.14 -8.37 -0.08
N ASP A 62 -15.60 -7.62 0.92
CA ASP A 62 -14.75 -6.61 1.54
C ASP A 62 -13.66 -7.25 2.43
N ILE A 63 -12.50 -6.58 2.50
CA ILE A 63 -11.45 -6.90 3.47
C ILE A 63 -11.30 -5.71 4.42
N ILE A 64 -11.41 -5.96 5.72
CA ILE A 64 -11.23 -4.96 6.78
C ILE A 64 -10.18 -5.44 7.77
N ASN A 65 -9.00 -4.82 7.75
CA ASN A 65 -7.90 -5.22 8.60
C ASN A 65 -7.43 -4.14 9.57
N ASN A 66 -7.35 -4.51 10.85
CA ASN A 66 -6.62 -3.78 11.87
C ASN A 66 -5.41 -4.60 12.30
N GLN A 67 -4.21 -4.16 11.90
CA GLN A 67 -3.04 -5.00 12.05
C GLN A 67 -1.81 -4.27 12.59
N ALA A 68 -1.23 -4.81 13.66
CA ALA A 68 0.00 -4.32 14.25
C ALA A 68 1.13 -5.34 14.14
N GLY A 69 2.36 -4.88 13.94
CA GLY A 69 3.56 -5.70 14.09
C GLY A 69 4.42 -5.78 12.84
N TRP A 70 5.13 -6.90 12.66
CA TRP A 70 6.25 -7.00 11.72
C TRP A 70 5.99 -8.10 10.70
N GLY A 71 6.08 -7.82 9.41
CA GLY A 71 5.77 -8.88 8.46
C GLY A 71 5.61 -8.49 7.00
N LYS A 72 5.17 -9.49 6.22
CA LYS A 72 4.62 -9.29 4.89
C LYS A 72 3.11 -9.49 4.95
N ARG A 73 2.37 -8.66 4.22
CA ARG A 73 0.91 -8.68 4.16
C ARG A 73 0.52 -8.45 2.72
N ASP A 74 -0.14 -9.42 2.13
CA ASP A 74 -0.54 -9.38 0.73
C ASP A 74 -2.08 -9.54 0.75
N GLU A 75 -2.80 -8.51 0.30
CA GLU A 75 -4.27 -8.43 0.39
C GLU A 75 -4.86 -8.16 -0.98
N ALA A 76 -5.84 -8.98 -1.38
CA ALA A 76 -6.49 -8.87 -2.68
C ALA A 76 -8.01 -8.97 -2.55
N SER A 77 -8.74 -7.99 -3.07
CA SER A 77 -10.20 -8.02 -3.11
C SER A 77 -10.77 -7.63 -4.48
N THR A 78 -11.96 -8.12 -4.80
CA THR A 78 -12.77 -7.52 -5.88
C THR A 78 -13.71 -6.42 -5.39
N ALA A 79 -13.88 -6.30 -4.08
CA ALA A 79 -14.62 -5.23 -3.41
C ALA A 79 -13.64 -4.37 -2.58
N ASP A 80 -14.12 -3.69 -1.54
CA ASP A 80 -13.30 -2.67 -0.88
C ASP A 80 -12.23 -3.28 0.03
N ILE A 81 -11.10 -2.58 0.18
CA ILE A 81 -10.08 -2.87 1.19
C ILE A 81 -9.99 -1.70 2.16
N ILE A 82 -10.18 -1.96 3.45
CA ILE A 82 -10.06 -0.95 4.51
C ILE A 82 -9.03 -1.40 5.55
N ASN A 83 -7.94 -0.67 5.62
CA ASN A 83 -6.75 -1.09 6.33
C ASN A 83 -6.27 -0.04 7.33
N ASN A 84 -6.18 -0.45 8.60
CA ASN A 84 -5.50 0.29 9.64
C ASN A 84 -4.31 -0.52 10.13
N GLN A 85 -3.11 -0.08 9.77
CA GLN A 85 -1.94 -0.91 9.98
C GLN A 85 -0.73 -0.17 10.57
N ALA A 86 -0.20 -0.70 11.67
CA ALA A 86 1.01 -0.19 12.32
C ALA A 86 2.16 -1.20 12.26
N GLY A 87 3.38 -0.71 12.09
CA GLY A 87 4.60 -1.50 12.29
C GLY A 87 5.48 -1.59 11.05
N TRP A 88 6.17 -2.72 10.89
CA TRP A 88 7.32 -2.83 9.99
C TRP A 88 7.11 -3.91 8.93
N GLY A 89 7.53 -3.65 7.70
CA GLY A 89 7.66 -4.69 6.67
C GLY A 89 7.06 -4.33 5.32
N LYS A 90 6.54 -5.33 4.61
CA LYS A 90 5.99 -5.16 3.24
C LYS A 90 4.48 -5.32 3.26
N ARG A 91 3.78 -4.50 2.49
CA ARG A 91 2.33 -4.52 2.35
C ARG A 91 2.00 -4.31 0.89
N ASP A 92 1.33 -5.27 0.29
CA ASP A 92 0.95 -5.23 -1.11
C ASP A 92 -0.58 -5.39 -1.14
N GLU A 93 -1.29 -4.40 -1.67
CA GLU A 93 -2.77 -4.33 -1.63
C GLU A 93 -3.31 -4.09 -3.03
N ALA A 94 -4.28 -4.92 -3.44
CA ALA A 94 -4.89 -4.85 -4.76
C ALA A 94 -6.42 -4.96 -4.66
N SER A 95 -7.14 -3.98 -5.21
CA SER A 95 -8.60 -4.00 -5.29
C SER A 95 -9.12 -3.63 -6.68
N THR A 96 -10.29 -4.15 -7.06
CA THR A 96 -11.07 -3.59 -8.18
C THR A 96 -12.05 -2.49 -7.76
N ALA A 97 -12.30 -2.34 -6.46
CA ALA A 97 -13.07 -1.26 -5.86
C ALA A 97 -12.13 -0.39 -5.00
N ASP A 98 -12.63 0.27 -3.96
CA ASP A 98 -11.87 1.31 -3.28
C ASP A 98 -10.83 0.72 -2.32
N ILE A 99 -9.72 1.45 -2.14
CA ILE A 99 -8.74 1.18 -1.09
C ILE A 99 -8.69 2.36 -0.12
N ILE A 100 -8.94 2.09 1.17
CA ILE A 100 -8.79 3.06 2.25
C ILE A 100 -7.70 2.58 3.20
N ASN A 101 -6.59 3.31 3.23
CA ASN A 101 -5.44 2.97 4.04
C ASN A 101 -5.12 4.02 5.09
N ASN A 102 -4.89 3.55 6.32
CA ASN A 102 -4.25 4.31 7.38
C ASN A 102 -3.08 3.50 7.92
N GLN A 103 -1.87 3.91 7.56
CA GLN A 103 -0.71 3.10 7.87
C GLN A 103 0.47 3.88 8.47
N ALA A 104 0.96 3.38 9.61
CA ALA A 104 2.12 3.92 10.30
C ALA A 104 3.28 2.93 10.34
N GLY A 105 4.51 3.44 10.22
CA GLY A 105 5.72 2.68 10.48
C GLY A 105 6.65 2.58 9.27
N TRP A 106 7.37 1.46 9.15
CA TRP A 106 8.55 1.36 8.30
C TRP A 106 8.41 0.26 7.24
N GLY A 107 8.76 0.53 5.99
CA GLY A 107 8.95 -0.52 4.99
C GLY A 107 8.44 -0.18 3.59
N LYS A 108 7.92 -1.18 2.88
CA LYS A 108 7.44 -1.04 1.50
C LYS A 108 5.93 -1.21 1.44
N ARG A 109 5.25 -0.40 0.65
CA ARG A 109 3.80 -0.36 0.53
C ARG A 109 3.47 -0.14 -0.93
N ASP A 110 2.79 -1.09 -1.54
CA ASP A 110 2.41 -1.04 -2.94
C ASP A 110 0.87 -1.20 -2.98
N GLU A 111 0.17 -0.17 -3.43
CA GLU A 111 -1.31 -0.10 -3.44
C GLU A 111 -1.80 0.10 -4.87
N ALA A 112 -2.70 -0.77 -5.34
CA ALA A 112 -3.25 -0.72 -6.68
C ALA A 112 -4.78 -0.88 -6.67
N SER A 113 -5.49 0.06 -7.27
CA SER A 113 -6.95 0.01 -7.41
C SER A 113 -7.41 0.35 -8.83
N THR A 114 -8.56 -0.16 -9.25
CA THR A 114 -9.28 0.39 -10.42
C THR A 114 -10.30 1.48 -10.06
N ALA A 115 -10.63 1.63 -8.78
CA ALA A 115 -11.45 2.71 -8.23
C ALA A 115 -10.59 3.60 -7.33
N ASP A 116 -11.16 4.27 -6.33
CA ASP A 116 -10.46 5.33 -5.62
C ASP A 116 -9.44 4.79 -4.61
N ILE A 117 -8.36 5.55 -4.38
CA ILE A 117 -7.43 5.30 -3.28
C ILE A 117 -7.45 6.49 -2.32
N ILE A 118 -7.74 6.22 -1.05
CA ILE A 118 -7.58 7.17 0.05
C ILE A 118 -6.50 6.65 0.99
N ASN A 119 -5.35 7.32 1.01
CA ASN A 119 -4.21 6.90 1.80
C ASN A 119 -3.77 7.93 2.83
N ASN A 120 -3.58 7.47 4.07
CA ASN A 120 -3.03 8.24 5.17
C ASN A 120 -1.84 7.49 5.77
N GLN A 121 -0.65 7.99 5.52
CA GLN A 121 0.56 7.21 5.72
C GLN A 121 1.65 7.99 6.46
N ALA A 122 2.16 7.41 7.54
CA ALA A 122 3.24 7.99 8.32
C ALA A 122 4.44 7.03 8.42
N GLY A 123 5.65 7.59 8.36
CA GLY A 123 6.89 6.86 8.65
C GLY A 123 7.82 6.74 7.46
N TRP A 124 8.56 5.63 7.38
CA TRP A 124 9.78 5.53 6.58
C TRP A 124 9.68 4.42 5.52
N GLY A 125 10.11 4.69 4.28
CA GLY A 125 10.35 3.64 3.29
C GLY A 125 9.87 3.97 1.88
N LYS A 126 9.41 2.95 1.14
CA LYS A 126 8.97 3.08 -0.26
C LYS A 126 7.46 2.91 -0.33
N ARG A 127 6.80 3.74 -1.13
CA ARG A 127 5.33 3.80 -1.25
C ARG A 127 4.99 4.03 -2.71
N ASP A 128 4.33 3.06 -3.33
CA ASP A 128 3.92 3.14 -4.72
C ASP A 128 2.38 3.00 -4.76
N GLU A 129 1.69 4.01 -5.27
CA GLU A 129 0.22 4.08 -5.34
C GLU A 129 -0.22 4.25 -6.78
N ALA A 130 -1.10 3.38 -7.25
CA ALA A 130 -1.62 3.40 -8.62
C ALA A 130 -3.14 3.22 -8.66
N SER A 131 -3.84 4.14 -9.32
CA SER A 131 -5.28 4.03 -9.54
C SER A 131 -5.68 4.40 -10.97
N THR A 132 -6.80 3.86 -11.47
CA THR A 132 -7.48 4.40 -12.65
C THR A 132 -8.53 5.48 -12.34
N ALA A 133 -8.88 5.64 -11.07
CA ALA A 133 -9.75 6.69 -10.56
C ALA A 133 -8.99 7.61 -9.59
N ASP A 134 -9.67 8.32 -8.71
CA ASP A 134 -9.07 9.42 -7.96
C ASP A 134 -8.12 8.91 -6.87
N ILE A 135 -7.08 9.68 -6.57
CA ILE A 135 -6.19 9.42 -5.43
C ILE A 135 -6.19 10.61 -4.47
N ILE A 136 -6.52 10.34 -3.21
CA ILE A 136 -6.28 11.25 -2.09
C ILE A 136 -5.16 10.66 -1.23
N ASN A 137 -3.98 11.26 -1.30
CA ASN A 137 -2.79 10.78 -0.60
C ASN A 137 -2.27 11.79 0.42
N ASN A 138 -2.22 11.39 1.70
CA ASN A 138 -1.64 12.15 2.80
C ASN A 138 -0.46 11.39 3.40
N GLN A 139 0.77 11.78 3.06
CA GLN A 139 1.97 11.07 3.53
C GLN A 139 2.96 11.96 4.29
N ALA A 140 3.33 11.53 5.49
CA ALA A 140 4.39 12.13 6.29
C ALA A 140 5.57 11.17 6.52
N GLY A 141 6.80 11.71 6.48
CA GLY A 141 8.00 10.97 6.84
C GLY A 141 9.05 10.89 5.73
N TRP A 142 9.75 9.77 5.63
CA TRP A 142 11.01 9.68 4.87
C TRP A 142 10.96 8.58 3.81
N GLY A 143 11.47 8.84 2.61
CA GLY A 143 11.76 7.80 1.61
C GLY A 143 11.33 8.12 0.18
N LYS A 144 10.95 7.08 -0.58
CA LYS A 144 10.56 7.22 -1.99
C LYS A 144 9.06 7.02 -2.13
N ARG A 145 8.42 7.87 -2.93
CA ARG A 145 6.97 7.89 -3.08
C ARG A 145 6.63 8.16 -4.53
N ASP A 146 5.92 7.25 -5.16
CA ASP A 146 5.47 7.38 -6.53
C ASP A 146 3.94 7.23 -6.54
N VAL A 147 3.22 8.26 -7.00
CA VAL A 147 1.74 8.30 -7.02
C VAL A 147 1.30 8.50 -8.45
N THR A 148 0.50 7.58 -8.99
CA THR A 148 0.04 7.60 -10.38
C THR A 148 -1.46 7.40 -10.45
N SER A 149 -2.15 8.27 -11.19
CA SER A 149 -3.58 8.11 -11.49
C SER A 149 -3.90 8.43 -12.95
N THR A 150 -4.99 7.88 -13.49
CA THR A 150 -5.60 8.40 -14.73
C THR A 150 -6.69 9.46 -14.48
N ALA A 151 -7.10 9.66 -13.24
CA ALA A 151 -8.04 10.69 -12.80
C ALA A 151 -7.35 11.64 -11.79
N ASP A 152 -8.13 12.36 -10.98
CA ASP A 152 -7.60 13.48 -10.21
C ASP A 152 -6.71 13.00 -9.06
N ILE A 153 -5.70 13.79 -8.72
CA ILE A 153 -4.83 13.55 -7.56
C ILE A 153 -4.87 14.72 -6.60
N ILE A 154 -5.22 14.45 -5.34
CA ILE A 154 -4.96 15.33 -4.20
C ILE A 154 -3.84 14.71 -3.38
N ASN A 155 -2.64 15.30 -3.44
CA ASN A 155 -1.45 14.77 -2.80
C ASN A 155 -0.86 15.76 -1.79
N ASN A 156 -0.92 15.41 -0.50
CA ASN A 156 -0.35 16.15 0.61
C ASN A 156 0.85 15.38 1.20
N GLN A 157 2.07 15.82 0.92
CA GLN A 157 3.28 15.11 1.30
C GLN A 157 4.24 15.96 2.13
N ALA A 158 4.57 15.49 3.32
CA ALA A 158 5.58 16.09 4.19
C ALA A 158 6.78 15.16 4.43
N GLY A 159 7.97 15.76 4.48
CA GLY A 159 9.20 15.13 4.94
C GLY A 159 10.27 14.99 3.86
N TRP A 160 11.05 13.92 3.91
CA TRP A 160 12.34 13.83 3.23
C TRP A 160 12.37 12.73 2.17
N GLY A 161 12.84 13.03 0.96
CA GLY A 161 13.18 12.00 -0.03
C GLY A 161 12.77 12.31 -1.47
N LYS A 162 12.48 11.27 -2.26
CA LYS A 162 12.08 11.39 -3.67
C LYS A 162 10.57 11.24 -3.77
N ARG A 163 9.90 12.13 -4.50
CA ARG A 163 8.46 12.14 -4.68
C ARG A 163 8.15 12.41 -6.15
N ASP A 164 7.46 11.49 -6.81
CA ASP A 164 6.95 11.69 -8.16
C ASP A 164 5.43 11.53 -8.12
N VAL A 165 4.71 12.46 -8.74
CA VAL A 165 3.24 12.46 -8.84
C VAL A 165 2.87 12.65 -10.29
N THR A 166 2.10 11.73 -10.85
CA THR A 166 1.72 11.74 -12.27
C THR A 166 0.23 11.51 -12.42
N SER A 167 -0.45 12.34 -13.19
CA SER A 167 -1.86 12.15 -13.55
C SER A 167 -2.12 12.45 -15.03
N THR A 168 -3.20 11.89 -15.59
CA THR A 168 -3.78 12.40 -16.85
C THR A 168 -4.88 13.44 -16.65
N ALA A 169 -5.31 13.69 -15.41
CA ALA A 169 -6.28 14.69 -15.01
C ALA A 169 -5.67 15.67 -13.97
N ASP A 170 -6.49 16.39 -13.22
CA ASP A 170 -6.03 17.51 -12.42
C ASP A 170 -5.19 17.05 -11.22
N ILE A 171 -4.20 17.86 -10.84
CA ILE A 171 -3.37 17.60 -9.66
C ILE A 171 -3.42 18.80 -8.70
N ILE A 172 -3.82 18.53 -7.45
CA ILE A 172 -3.56 19.39 -6.30
C ILE A 172 -2.42 18.78 -5.48
N ASN A 173 -1.23 19.36 -5.59
CA ASN A 173 -0.02 18.84 -4.94
C ASN A 173 0.51 19.81 -3.88
N ASN A 174 0.42 19.43 -2.61
CA ASN A 174 0.97 20.18 -1.47
C ASN A 174 2.17 19.41 -0.89
N GLN A 175 3.39 19.87 -1.15
CA GLN A 175 4.61 19.19 -0.68
C GLN A 175 5.51 20.05 0.18
N ALA A 176 5.85 19.56 1.38
CA ALA A 176 6.79 20.21 2.29
C ALA A 176 7.98 19.31 2.63
N GLY A 177 9.16 19.92 2.77
CA GLY A 177 10.36 19.26 3.29
C GLY A 177 11.50 19.20 2.28
N TRP A 178 12.29 18.14 2.33
CA TRP A 178 13.59 18.06 1.65
C TRP A 178 13.60 16.96 0.58
N GLY A 179 14.28 17.20 -0.53
CA GLY A 179 14.62 16.16 -1.52
C GLY A 179 14.22 16.49 -2.95
N LYS A 180 14.01 15.46 -3.77
CA LYS A 180 13.69 15.60 -5.21
C LYS A 180 12.21 15.40 -5.43
N ARG A 181 11.59 16.27 -6.22
CA ARG A 181 10.14 16.29 -6.46
C ARG A 181 9.85 16.45 -7.95
N GLY A 182 8.99 15.58 -8.49
CA GLY A 182 8.39 15.70 -9.82
C GLY A 182 6.87 15.75 -9.71
N THR A 183 6.23 16.53 -10.55
CA THR A 183 4.76 16.58 -10.70
C THR A 183 4.43 16.75 -12.16
N GLU A 184 3.71 15.81 -12.74
CA GLU A 184 3.42 15.76 -14.17
C GLU A 184 1.92 15.53 -14.37
N SER A 185 1.28 16.36 -15.19
CA SER A 185 -0.13 16.18 -15.56
C SER A 185 -0.37 16.47 -17.05
N THR A 186 -1.42 15.90 -17.64
CA THR A 186 -1.96 16.39 -18.92
C THR A 186 -3.09 17.42 -18.77
N ALA A 187 -3.49 17.73 -17.53
CA ALA A 187 -4.49 18.73 -17.17
C ALA A 187 -3.93 19.71 -16.13
N ASP A 188 -4.78 20.40 -15.38
CA ASP A 188 -4.36 21.53 -14.55
C ASP A 188 -3.56 21.06 -13.32
N ILE A 189 -2.56 21.87 -12.93
CA ILE A 189 -1.77 21.63 -11.73
C ILE A 189 -1.87 22.83 -10.77
N ILE A 190 -2.31 22.57 -9.55
CA ILE A 190 -2.10 23.44 -8.39
C ILE A 190 -0.99 22.83 -7.54
N ASN A 191 0.20 23.42 -7.59
CA ASN A 191 1.39 22.93 -6.91
C ASN A 191 1.90 23.91 -5.84
N ASN A 192 1.76 23.54 -4.57
CA ASN A 192 2.27 24.28 -3.42
C ASN A 192 3.46 23.56 -2.81
N GLN A 193 4.67 24.08 -2.99
CA GLN A 193 5.90 23.42 -2.54
C GLN A 193 6.72 24.28 -1.57
N ALA A 194 6.97 23.74 -0.38
CA ALA A 194 7.83 24.32 0.62
C ALA A 194 9.09 23.46 0.88
N GLY A 195 10.20 24.10 1.21
CA GLY A 195 11.43 23.45 1.67
C GLY A 195 12.53 23.38 0.61
N TRP A 196 13.34 22.33 0.63
CA TRP A 196 14.65 22.33 -0.04
C TRP A 196 14.83 21.16 -1.02
N GLY A 197 15.49 21.41 -2.15
CA GLY A 197 15.91 20.38 -3.11
C GLY A 197 15.25 20.49 -4.48
N LYS A 198 15.59 19.58 -5.40
CA LYS A 198 15.24 19.69 -6.82
C LYS A 198 13.74 19.55 -7.05
N ARG A 199 13.18 20.33 -7.97
CA ARG A 199 11.75 20.41 -8.27
C ARG A 199 11.52 20.45 -9.77
N GLY A 200 10.61 19.63 -10.26
CA GLY A 200 10.07 19.68 -11.62
C GLY A 200 8.54 19.68 -11.55
N VAL A 201 7.91 20.52 -12.38
CA VAL A 201 6.46 20.57 -12.56
C VAL A 201 6.22 20.75 -14.04
N GLU A 202 5.48 19.84 -14.66
CA GLU A 202 5.16 19.86 -16.08
C GLU A 202 3.67 19.61 -16.27
N SER A 203 3.02 20.41 -17.12
CA SER A 203 1.64 20.23 -17.53
C SER A 203 1.46 20.63 -18.99
N THR A 204 0.49 20.01 -19.67
CA THR A 204 0.01 20.47 -20.98
C THR A 204 -1.11 21.53 -20.89
N ALA A 205 -1.60 21.82 -19.69
CA ALA A 205 -2.62 22.83 -19.37
C ALA A 205 -2.07 23.87 -18.37
N ASP A 206 -2.91 24.42 -17.48
CA ASP A 206 -2.52 25.51 -16.61
C ASP A 206 -1.73 25.03 -15.37
N ILE A 207 -0.75 25.84 -14.95
CA ILE A 207 0.04 25.59 -13.74
C ILE A 207 -0.05 26.80 -12.79
N ILE A 208 -0.61 26.56 -11.61
CA ILE A 208 -0.49 27.45 -10.44
C ILE A 208 0.60 26.89 -9.54
N ASN A 209 1.78 27.52 -9.55
CA ASN A 209 2.96 27.02 -8.82
C ASN A 209 3.42 28.00 -7.73
N ASN A 210 3.12 27.68 -6.47
CA ASN A 210 3.53 28.44 -5.30
C ASN A 210 4.73 27.78 -4.62
N GLN A 211 5.87 28.45 -4.62
CA GLN A 211 7.11 27.89 -4.08
C GLN A 211 7.71 28.71 -2.95
N ALA A 212 8.07 28.04 -1.86
CA ALA A 212 8.84 28.58 -0.76
C ALA A 212 10.08 27.72 -0.49
N GLY A 213 11.22 28.35 -0.18
CA GLY A 213 12.50 27.67 0.04
C GLY A 213 13.31 27.45 -1.24
N TRP A 214 14.41 26.70 -1.11
CA TRP A 214 15.52 26.72 -2.07
C TRP A 214 15.69 25.39 -2.81
N GLY A 215 15.81 25.45 -4.13
CA GLY A 215 15.95 24.25 -4.96
C GLY A 215 15.94 24.60 -6.43
N LYS A 216 16.86 23.98 -7.19
CA LYS A 216 16.98 24.05 -8.65
C LYS A 216 16.60 22.73 -9.27
#